data_AF-A0A7X8HI02-F1
#
_entry.id   AF-A0A7X8HI02-F1
#
_cell.length_a   1.000
_cell.length_b   1.000
_cell.length_c   1.000
_cell.angle_alpha   90.00
_cell.angle_beta   90.00
_cell.angle_gamma   90.00
#
_symmetry.space_group_name_H-M   'P 1'
#
loop_
_entity.id
_entity.type
_entity.pdbx_description
1 polymer ?
#
loop_
_entity_poly.entity_id
_entity_poly.type
_entity_poly.pdbx_seq_one_letter_code
_entity_poly.pdbx_strand_id
1 'polypeptide(L)'
;EFLEHAQQEQEHASRIAERIVQLNGEPDLDPATLVTRSHAEYDTSADIKDMIRANLIAERIAVESYRQMIAIIGDTDPTTRQMLTEIMAVEEEHADEMSDLLGL
;
A
#
# COMPACT_ATOMS: atom_id res chain seq x y z
N GLU A 1 -3.19 2.06 -14.98
CA GLU A 1 -1.98 1.31 -14.55
C GLU A 1 -0.98 2.22 -13.84
N PHE A 2 0.34 2.18 -14.08
CA PHE A 2 1.37 2.84 -13.23
C PHE A 2 1.03 4.25 -12.68
N LEU A 3 0.60 5.18 -13.54
CA LEU A 3 0.27 6.55 -13.10
C LEU A 3 -1.01 6.62 -12.27
N GLU A 4 -1.96 5.74 -12.54
CA GLU A 4 -3.23 5.61 -11.83
C GLU A 4 -3.00 4.98 -10.46
N HIS A 5 -2.27 3.86 -10.40
CA HIS A 5 -1.84 3.23 -9.16
C HIS A 5 -1.07 4.21 -8.28
N ALA A 6 -0.12 4.96 -8.85
CA ALA A 6 0.61 5.99 -8.09
C ALA A 6 -0.30 7.09 -7.50
N GLN A 7 -1.41 7.43 -8.17
CA GLN A 7 -2.39 8.39 -7.63
C GLN A 7 -3.24 7.76 -6.52
N GLN A 8 -3.67 6.51 -6.69
CA GLN A 8 -4.40 5.76 -5.67
C GLN A 8 -3.55 5.57 -4.42
N GLU A 9 -2.26 5.23 -4.58
CA GLU A 9 -1.31 5.10 -3.49
C GLU A 9 -1.10 6.41 -2.72
N GLN A 10 -1.06 7.54 -3.43
CA GLN A 10 -1.04 8.85 -2.79
C GLN A 10 -2.34 9.13 -2.02
N GLU A 11 -3.49 8.72 -2.54
CA GLU A 11 -4.77 8.82 -1.84
C GLU A 11 -4.79 7.95 -0.59
N HIS A 12 -4.28 6.71 -0.66
CA HIS A 12 -4.16 5.79 0.47
C HIS A 12 -3.30 6.40 1.58
N ALA A 13 -2.11 6.90 1.23
CA ALA A 13 -1.23 7.60 2.16
C ALA A 13 -1.92 8.82 2.81
N SER A 14 -2.70 9.58 2.04
CA SER A 14 -3.44 10.75 2.55
C SER A 14 -4.52 10.35 3.56
N ARG A 15 -5.30 9.30 3.25
CA ARG A 15 -6.34 8.74 4.13
C ARG A 15 -5.73 8.23 5.44
N ILE A 16 -4.62 7.51 5.36
CA ILE A 16 -3.93 6.97 6.54
C ILE A 16 -3.37 8.11 7.41
N ALA A 17 -2.72 9.11 6.80
CA ALA A 17 -2.19 10.26 7.54
C ALA A 17 -3.31 11.04 8.25
N GLU A 18 -4.44 11.28 7.57
CA GLU A 18 -5.62 11.90 8.18
C GLU A 18 -6.13 11.06 9.36
N ARG A 19 -6.21 9.74 9.20
CA ARG A 19 -6.68 8.84 10.26
C ARG A 19 -5.76 8.88 11.49
N ILE A 20 -4.44 8.94 11.29
CA ILE A 20 -3.46 9.09 12.38
C ILE A 20 -3.74 10.38 13.18
N VAL A 21 -3.98 11.50 12.50
CA VAL A 21 -4.31 12.78 13.14
C VAL A 21 -5.64 12.71 13.91
N GLN A 22 -6.67 12.06 13.35
CA GLN A 22 -7.95 11.86 14.03
C GLN A 22 -7.83 11.04 15.33
N LEU A 23 -6.82 10.16 15.40
CA LEU A 23 -6.47 9.39 16.59
C LEU A 23 -5.54 10.15 17.56
N ASN A 24 -5.31 11.46 17.32
CA ASN A 24 -4.37 12.33 18.05
C ASN A 24 -2.90 11.90 17.92
N GLY A 25 -2.54 11.20 16.85
CA GLY A 25 -1.15 10.89 16.48
C GLY A 25 -0.53 11.94 15.55
N GLU A 26 0.76 11.78 15.28
CA GLU A 26 1.52 12.60 14.34
C GLU A 26 2.05 11.69 13.21
N PRO A 27 1.60 11.84 11.95
CA PRO A 27 2.10 11.04 10.85
C PRO A 27 3.56 11.41 10.53
N ASP A 28 4.44 10.41 10.45
CA ASP A 28 5.82 10.62 10.00
C ASP A 28 5.85 10.76 8.48
N LEU A 29 6.11 11.99 8.02
CA LEU A 29 6.22 12.35 6.60
C LEU A 29 7.68 12.63 6.18
N ASP A 30 8.66 12.33 7.03
CA ASP A 30 10.07 12.54 6.69
C ASP A 30 10.51 11.52 5.61
N PRO A 31 10.92 11.95 4.41
CA PRO A 31 11.41 11.05 3.38
C PRO A 31 12.73 10.37 3.79
N ALA A 32 13.52 10.96 4.69
CA ALA A 32 14.79 10.40 5.14
C ALA A 32 14.62 9.12 5.96
N THR A 33 13.46 8.93 6.58
CA THR A 33 13.14 7.73 7.37
C THR A 33 12.29 6.73 6.60
N LEU A 34 11.77 7.07 5.41
CA LEU A 34 10.81 6.24 4.68
C LEU A 34 11.36 4.87 4.30
N VAL A 35 12.61 4.81 3.84
CA VAL A 35 13.23 3.54 3.42
C VAL A 35 13.41 2.58 4.58
N THR A 36 13.67 3.06 5.80
CA THR A 36 13.89 2.19 6.96
C THR A 36 12.60 1.61 7.54
N ARG A 37 11.45 2.19 7.18
CA ARG A 37 10.10 1.74 7.60
C ARG A 37 9.29 1.09 6.48
N SER A 38 9.76 1.14 5.24
CA SER A 38 9.08 0.52 4.10
C SER A 38 9.21 -1.01 4.17
N HIS A 39 8.11 -1.71 3.90
CA HIS A 39 8.13 -3.16 3.69
C HIS A 39 8.52 -3.55 2.27
N ALA A 40 8.36 -2.64 1.30
CA ALA A 40 8.74 -2.83 -0.08
C ALA A 40 10.13 -2.24 -0.38
N GLU A 41 10.90 -2.92 -1.22
CA GLU A 41 12.21 -2.45 -1.67
C GLU A 41 12.08 -1.34 -2.72
N TYR A 42 13.08 -0.46 -2.77
CA TYR A 42 13.19 0.53 -3.86
C TYR A 42 13.79 -0.13 -5.10
N ASP A 43 12.99 -0.30 -6.15
CA ASP A 43 13.40 -0.89 -7.42
C ASP A 43 13.78 0.17 -8.46
N THR A 44 14.83 -0.10 -9.24
CA THR A 44 15.35 0.82 -10.29
C THR A 44 15.36 0.18 -11.68
N SER A 45 14.57 -0.87 -11.87
CA SER A 45 14.48 -1.59 -13.14
C SER A 45 14.04 -0.66 -14.26
N ALA A 46 14.72 -0.76 -15.40
CA ALA A 46 14.42 0.04 -16.59
C ALA A 46 13.62 -0.73 -17.65
N ASP A 47 13.56 -2.07 -17.56
CA ASP A 47 12.74 -2.89 -18.43
C ASP A 47 11.30 -2.95 -17.92
N ILE A 48 10.33 -2.77 -18.82
CA ILE A 48 8.91 -2.70 -18.46
C ILE A 48 8.41 -3.98 -17.79
N LYS A 49 8.89 -5.17 -18.19
CA LYS A 49 8.45 -6.43 -17.58
C LYS A 49 9.00 -6.58 -16.18
N ASP A 50 10.22 -6.11 -15.96
CA ASP A 50 10.84 -6.12 -14.63
C ASP A 50 10.15 -5.09 -13.71
N MET A 51 9.79 -3.91 -14.22
CA MET A 51 8.98 -2.93 -13.48
C MET A 51 7.61 -3.50 -13.07
N ILE A 52 6.91 -4.20 -13.98
CA ILE A 52 5.60 -4.81 -13.66
C ILE A 52 5.76 -5.90 -12.59
N ARG A 53 6.81 -6.73 -12.67
CA ARG A 53 7.11 -7.73 -11.62
C ARG A 53 7.43 -7.08 -10.28
N ALA A 54 8.19 -5.99 -10.28
CA ALA A 54 8.53 -5.26 -9.06
C ALA A 54 7.26 -4.69 -8.40
N ASN A 55 6.35 -4.08 -9.18
CA ASN A 55 5.06 -3.61 -8.66
C ASN A 55 4.21 -4.77 -8.14
N LEU A 56 4.06 -5.87 -8.88
CA LEU A 56 3.32 -7.06 -8.40
C LEU A 56 3.83 -7.57 -7.05
N ILE A 57 5.16 -7.55 -6.84
CA ILE A 57 5.75 -7.93 -5.56
C ILE A 57 5.40 -6.90 -4.48
N ALA A 58 5.50 -5.60 -4.78
CA ALA A 58 5.14 -4.52 -3.86
C ALA A 58 3.66 -4.59 -3.44
N GLU A 59 2.74 -4.76 -4.39
CA GLU A 59 1.29 -4.89 -4.11
C GLU A 59 1.01 -6.07 -3.17
N ARG A 60 1.62 -7.23 -3.43
CA ARG A 60 1.45 -8.41 -2.56
C ARG A 60 1.98 -8.20 -1.14
N ILE A 61 3.06 -7.43 -1.00
CA ILE A 61 3.60 -7.03 0.30
C ILE A 61 2.64 -6.05 0.99
N ALA A 62 2.07 -5.08 0.26
CA ALA A 62 1.10 -4.13 0.79
C ALA A 62 -0.16 -4.84 1.29
N VAL A 63 -0.75 -5.74 0.49
CA VAL A 63 -1.90 -6.57 0.88
C VAL A 63 -1.64 -7.31 2.18
N GLU A 64 -0.50 -7.99 2.31
CA GLU A 64 -0.17 -8.73 3.52
C GLU A 64 0.07 -7.79 4.72
N SER A 65 0.69 -6.63 4.50
CA SER A 65 0.90 -5.62 5.54
C SER A 65 -0.44 -5.11 6.09
N TYR A 66 -1.38 -4.75 5.22
CA TYR A 66 -2.72 -4.33 5.64
C TYR A 66 -3.49 -5.44 6.33
N ARG A 67 -3.41 -6.69 5.84
CA ARG A 67 -4.03 -7.86 6.49
C ARG A 67 -3.56 -8.03 7.94
N GLN A 68 -2.25 -7.89 8.18
CA GLN A 68 -1.69 -7.96 9.53
C GLN A 68 -2.15 -6.79 10.41
N MET A 69 -2.18 -5.57 9.88
CA MET A 69 -2.68 -4.40 10.62
C MET A 69 -4.17 -4.56 11.00
N ILE A 70 -5.00 -5.02 10.07
CA ILE A 70 -6.42 -5.31 10.30
C ILE A 70 -6.60 -6.34 11.43
N ALA A 71 -5.80 -7.41 11.42
CA ALA A 71 -5.82 -8.42 12.47
C ALA A 71 -5.40 -7.87 13.84
N ILE A 72 -4.38 -7.00 13.88
CA ILE A 72 -3.91 -6.35 15.12
C ILE A 72 -4.95 -5.38 15.68
N ILE A 73 -5.59 -4.58 14.82
CA ILE A 73 -6.65 -3.64 15.23
C ILE A 73 -7.86 -4.41 15.76
N GLY A 74 -8.20 -5.56 15.18
CA GLY A 74 -9.31 -6.38 15.63
C GLY A 74 -10.59 -5.57 15.75
N ASP A 75 -11.28 -5.67 16.88
CA ASP A 75 -12.55 -4.96 17.14
C ASP A 75 -12.39 -3.61 17.84
N THR A 76 -11.17 -3.16 18.16
CA THR A 76 -10.97 -1.97 19.00
C THR A 76 -11.18 -0.66 18.25
N ASP A 77 -10.98 -0.66 16.93
CA ASP A 77 -11.20 0.50 16.07
C ASP A 77 -11.86 0.09 14.75
N PRO A 78 -13.20 0.06 14.69
CA PRO A 78 -13.92 -0.36 13.49
C PRO A 78 -13.71 0.59 12.31
N THR A 79 -13.47 1.88 12.55
CA THR A 79 -13.25 2.88 11.49
C THR A 79 -11.90 2.69 10.83
N THR A 80 -10.81 2.54 11.61
CA THR A 80 -9.49 2.24 11.04
C THR A 80 -9.50 0.90 10.34
N ARG A 81 -10.13 -0.12 10.94
CA ARG A 81 -10.26 -1.43 10.30
C ARG A 81 -10.95 -1.34 8.95
N GLN A 82 -12.10 -0.67 8.86
CA GLN A 82 -12.83 -0.52 7.62
C GLN A 82 -11.98 0.19 6.55
N MET A 83 -11.32 1.29 6.92
CA MET A 83 -10.46 2.04 6.01
C MET A 83 -9.33 1.16 5.44
N LEU A 84 -8.65 0.38 6.29
CA LEU A 84 -7.57 -0.50 5.84
C LEU A 84 -8.10 -1.65 4.98
N THR A 85 -9.29 -2.18 5.27
CA THR A 85 -9.93 -3.19 4.40
C THR A 85 -10.24 -2.62 3.02
N GLU A 86 -10.73 -1.38 2.93
CA GLU A 86 -11.00 -0.71 1.65
C GLU A 86 -9.72 -0.47 0.86
N ILE A 87 -8.64 -0.03 1.50
CA ILE A 87 -7.33 0.14 0.85
C ILE A 87 -6.81 -1.22 0.37
N MET A 88 -6.82 -2.24 1.24
CA MET A 88 -6.36 -3.59 0.90
C MET A 88 -7.10 -4.16 -0.31
N ALA A 89 -8.40 -3.89 -0.46
CA ALA A 89 -9.17 -4.36 -1.61
C ALA A 89 -8.69 -3.72 -2.92
N VAL A 90 -8.27 -2.45 -2.89
CA VAL A 90 -7.68 -1.77 -4.06
C VAL A 90 -6.31 -2.37 -4.41
N GLU A 91 -5.47 -2.66 -3.41
CA GLU A 91 -4.18 -3.33 -3.68
C GLU A 91 -4.33 -4.76 -4.22
N GLU A 92 -5.39 -5.47 -3.83
CA GLU A 92 -5.74 -6.76 -4.42
C GLU A 92 -6.10 -6.62 -5.91
N GLU A 93 -6.85 -5.57 -6.29
CA GLU A 93 -7.12 -5.23 -7.69
C GLU A 93 -5.84 -4.88 -8.46
N HIS A 94 -4.97 -4.03 -7.90
CA HIS A 94 -3.68 -3.69 -8.50
C HIS A 94 -2.81 -4.94 -8.75
N ALA A 95 -2.75 -5.85 -7.78
CA ALA A 95 -1.98 -7.08 -7.89
C ALA A 95 -2.51 -7.99 -9.02
N ASP A 96 -3.83 -8.10 -9.17
CA ASP A 96 -4.46 -8.87 -10.24
C ASP A 96 -4.16 -8.23 -11.61
N GLU A 97 -4.28 -6.90 -11.74
CA GLU A 97 -3.95 -6.16 -12.97
C GLU A 97 -2.48 -6.36 -13.38
N MET A 98 -1.54 -6.31 -12.43
CA MET A 98 -0.11 -6.57 -12.71
C MET A 98 0.14 -8.03 -13.08
N SER A 99 -0.60 -8.98 -12.50
CA SER A 99 -0.53 -10.40 -12.86
C SER A 99 -1.00 -10.62 -14.31
N ASP A 100 -2.11 -10.00 -14.69
CA ASP A 100 -2.68 -10.07 -16.05
C ASP A 100 -1.72 -9.50 -17.10
N LEU A 101 -1.05 -8.38 -16.79
CA LEU A 101 -0.04 -7.81 -17.69
C LEU A 101 1.17 -8.73 -17.91
N LEU A 102 1.48 -9.60 -16.96
CA LEU A 102 2.53 -10.62 -17.08
C LEU A 102 2.02 -11.93 -17.70
N GLY A 103 0.70 -12.10 -17.85
CA GLY A 103 0.07 -13.34 -18.30
C GLY A 103 0.23 -14.49 -17.30
N LEU A 104 0.15 -14.19 -16.00
CA LEU A 104 0.27 -15.14 -14.89
C LEU A 104 -1.09 -15.61 -14.37
#